data_AF-A3J5X0-F1
#
_entry.id   AF-A3J5X0-F1
#
_cell.length_a   1.000
_cell.length_b   1.000
_cell.length_c   1.000
_cell.angle_alpha   90.00
_cell.angle_beta   90.00
_cell.angle_gamma   90.00
#
_symmetry.space_group_name_H-M   'P 1'
#
loop_
_entity.id
_entity.type
_entity.pdbx_description
1 polymer ?
#
loop_
_entity_poly.entity_id
_entity_poly.type
_entity_poly.pdbx_seq_one_letter_code
_entity_poly.pdbx_strand_id
1 'polypeptide(L)'
;MKKLIFAVLLTASLSGFAQDSKKGGADKMLQKMTTELSLTTDQQALLKPILEEQSALRKDSKENPDHADTNKVKIKELNKKVKEVLTPAQLEIQKAKAEEKKEGKE
;
A
#
# COMPACT_ATOMS: atom_id res chain seq x y z
N MET A 1 -12.69 -28.82 -10.13
CA MET A 1 -13.83 -28.08 -9.56
C MET A 1 -13.41 -27.40 -8.26
N LYS A 2 -13.31 -26.07 -8.26
CA LYS A 2 -13.47 -25.21 -7.07
C LYS A 2 -13.77 -23.82 -7.59
N LYS A 3 -15.07 -23.47 -7.58
CA LYS A 3 -15.61 -22.19 -8.03
C LYS A 3 -15.17 -21.15 -7.00
N LEU A 4 -14.24 -20.28 -7.37
CA LEU A 4 -13.94 -19.08 -6.59
C LEU A 4 -15.09 -18.10 -6.84
N ILE A 5 -16.03 -18.07 -5.90
CA ILE A 5 -17.13 -17.12 -5.89
C ILE A 5 -16.51 -15.76 -5.58
N PHE A 6 -16.27 -14.96 -6.62
CA PHE A 6 -16.12 -13.52 -6.53
C PHE A 6 -17.49 -12.94 -6.16
N ALA A 7 -17.71 -12.70 -4.87
CA ALA A 7 -18.87 -11.97 -4.41
C ALA A 7 -18.53 -11.15 -3.17
N VAL A 8 -18.07 -9.92 -3.37
CA VAL A 8 -18.47 -8.82 -2.50
C VAL A 8 -18.90 -7.67 -3.40
N LEU A 9 -20.21 -7.59 -3.52
CA LEU A 9 -20.98 -6.59 -4.22
C LEU A 9 -21.02 -5.36 -3.30
N LEU A 10 -20.09 -4.42 -3.50
CA LEU A 10 -20.07 -3.14 -2.76
C LEU A 10 -20.98 -2.14 -3.47
N THR A 11 -22.27 -2.19 -3.14
CA THR A 11 -23.24 -1.16 -3.50
C THR A 11 -23.05 0.09 -2.63
N ALA A 12 -22.81 1.19 -3.34
CA ALA A 12 -23.19 2.57 -3.02
C ALA A 12 -22.63 3.23 -1.75
N SER A 13 -21.55 4.01 -1.94
CA SER A 13 -21.57 5.44 -1.60
C SER A 13 -20.49 6.17 -2.41
N LEU A 14 -20.89 6.68 -3.57
CA LEU A 14 -20.18 7.75 -4.27
C LEU A 14 -20.29 9.01 -3.43
N SER A 15 -19.33 9.25 -2.55
CA SER A 15 -19.16 10.54 -1.86
C SER A 15 -17.70 10.69 -1.41
N GLY A 16 -16.90 11.39 -2.22
CA GLY A 16 -15.79 12.18 -1.68
C GLY A 16 -14.37 11.62 -1.67
N PHE A 17 -13.94 10.82 -2.65
CA PHE A 17 -12.49 10.64 -2.94
C PHE A 17 -12.10 11.23 -4.30
N ALA A 18 -12.70 12.36 -4.65
CA ALA A 18 -12.16 13.26 -5.66
C ALA A 18 -11.39 14.37 -4.94
N GLN A 19 -10.19 14.06 -4.44
CA GLN A 19 -9.17 15.09 -4.24
C GLN A 19 -8.17 14.95 -5.37
N ASP A 20 -8.49 15.61 -6.46
CA ASP A 20 -7.63 15.82 -7.61
C ASP A 20 -6.55 16.85 -7.21
N SER A 21 -5.47 16.37 -6.61
CA SER A 21 -4.27 17.16 -6.33
C SER A 21 -3.07 16.30 -6.69
N LYS A 22 -2.56 16.44 -7.93
CA LYS A 22 -1.34 15.76 -8.46
C LYS A 22 -1.01 14.46 -7.71
N LYS A 23 -1.76 13.36 -7.95
CA LYS A 23 -1.64 12.09 -7.21
C LYS A 23 -0.16 11.77 -6.94
N GLY A 24 0.25 11.94 -5.69
CA GLY A 24 1.63 11.75 -5.28
C GLY A 24 2.01 10.27 -5.35
N GLY A 25 3.29 9.95 -5.12
CA GLY A 25 3.74 8.56 -5.02
C GLY A 25 2.93 7.76 -3.98
N ALA A 26 2.48 8.42 -2.91
CA ALA A 26 1.65 7.84 -1.86
C ALA A 26 0.24 7.45 -2.34
N ASP A 27 -0.50 8.34 -3.03
CA ASP A 27 -1.85 8.05 -3.51
C ASP A 27 -1.86 6.90 -4.53
N LYS A 28 -0.87 6.86 -5.42
CA LYS A 28 -0.72 5.77 -6.39
C LYS A 28 -0.46 4.43 -5.69
N MET A 29 0.35 4.44 -4.64
CA MET A 29 0.63 3.24 -3.85
C MET A 29 -0.62 2.80 -3.06
N LEU A 30 -1.33 3.75 -2.44
CA LEU A 30 -2.56 3.47 -1.71
C LEU A 30 -3.62 2.86 -2.64
N GLN A 31 -3.86 3.47 -3.80
CA GLN A 31 -4.78 2.95 -4.79
C GLN A 31 -4.43 1.51 -5.21
N LYS A 32 -3.14 1.25 -5.47
CA LYS A 32 -2.67 -0.09 -5.82
C LYS A 32 -2.92 -1.09 -4.69
N MET A 33 -2.59 -0.74 -3.44
CA MET A 33 -2.85 -1.63 -2.30
C MET A 33 -4.35 -1.87 -2.11
N THR A 34 -5.18 -0.84 -2.29
CA THR A 34 -6.65 -0.97 -2.24
C THR A 34 -7.16 -1.93 -3.31
N THR A 35 -6.68 -1.81 -4.55
CA THR A 35 -7.08 -2.73 -5.63
C THR A 35 -6.55 -4.15 -5.42
N GLU A 36 -5.30 -4.30 -5.00
CA GLU A 36 -4.67 -5.62 -4.87
C GLU A 36 -5.12 -6.40 -3.62
N LEU A 37 -5.48 -5.71 -2.54
CA LEU A 37 -5.77 -6.30 -1.23
C LEU A 37 -7.21 -6.03 -0.74
N SER A 38 -8.02 -5.32 -1.54
CA SER A 38 -9.38 -4.92 -1.16
C SER A 38 -9.44 -4.21 0.20
N LEU A 39 -8.61 -3.18 0.36
CA LEU A 39 -8.52 -2.43 1.63
C LEU A 39 -9.85 -1.73 1.97
N THR A 40 -10.26 -1.79 3.24
CA THR A 40 -11.41 -1.03 3.73
C THR A 40 -11.11 0.47 3.80
N THR A 41 -12.13 1.31 3.89
CA THR A 41 -11.97 2.76 4.06
C THR A 41 -11.14 3.11 5.29
N ASP A 42 -11.36 2.39 6.40
CA ASP A 42 -10.60 2.60 7.65
C ASP A 42 -9.12 2.22 7.48
N GLN A 43 -8.84 1.09 6.81
CA GLN A 43 -7.47 0.71 6.48
C GLN A 43 -6.80 1.74 5.57
N GLN A 44 -7.53 2.29 4.60
CA GLN A 44 -7.01 3.34 3.71
C GLN A 44 -6.68 4.63 4.46
N ALA A 45 -7.53 5.04 5.41
CA ALA A 45 -7.30 6.22 6.25
C ALA A 45 -6.06 6.04 7.14
N LEU A 46 -5.83 4.84 7.67
CA LEU A 46 -4.64 4.52 8.48
C LEU A 46 -3.36 4.42 7.63
N LEU A 47 -3.46 3.88 6.42
CA LEU A 47 -2.29 3.66 5.55
C LEU A 47 -1.84 4.92 4.82
N LYS A 48 -2.75 5.84 4.49
CA LYS A 48 -2.42 7.07 3.77
C LYS A 48 -1.26 7.87 4.40
N PRO A 49 -1.30 8.26 5.69
CA PRO A 49 -0.19 9.02 6.30
C PRO A 49 1.12 8.20 6.33
N ILE A 50 1.05 6.89 6.50
CA ILE A 50 2.23 6.01 6.50
C ILE A 50 2.90 6.02 5.12
N LEU A 51 2.11 5.96 4.04
CA LEU A 51 2.61 5.97 2.66
C LEU A 51 3.14 7.35 2.24
N GLU A 52 2.54 8.43 2.74
CA GLU A 52 3.03 9.80 2.56
C GLU A 52 4.41 9.96 3.22
N GLU A 53 4.57 9.50 4.46
CA GLU A 53 5.84 9.54 5.17
C GLU A 53 6.91 8.68 4.47
N GLN A 54 6.56 7.48 4.01
CA GLN A 54 7.49 6.68 3.19
C GLN A 54 7.93 7.41 1.91
N SER A 55 7.01 8.12 1.26
CA SER A 55 7.33 8.88 0.05
C SER A 55 8.28 10.04 0.37
N ALA A 56 8.05 10.75 1.47
CA ALA A 56 8.91 11.83 1.94
C ALA A 56 10.31 11.33 2.28
N LEU A 57 10.42 10.24 3.04
CA LEU A 57 11.70 9.62 3.41
C LEU A 57 12.48 9.14 2.18
N ARG A 58 11.80 8.57 1.18
CA ARG A 58 12.45 8.19 -0.09
C ARG A 58 12.94 9.37 -0.90
N LYS A 59 12.24 10.50 -0.84
CA LYS A 59 12.67 11.75 -1.49
C LYS A 59 13.89 12.33 -0.76
N ASP A 60 13.82 12.39 0.57
CA ASP A 60 14.92 12.85 1.41
C ASP A 60 16.19 12.02 1.22
N SER A 61 16.10 10.69 1.13
CA SER A 61 17.29 9.86 0.85
C SER A 61 17.91 10.08 -0.53
N LYS A 62 17.15 10.61 -1.49
CA LYS A 62 17.68 10.95 -2.83
C LYS A 62 18.36 12.32 -2.83
N GLU A 63 17.82 13.25 -2.07
CA GLU A 63 18.32 14.62 -1.97
C GLU A 63 19.47 14.73 -0.97
N ASN A 64 19.47 13.87 0.06
CA ASN A 64 20.43 13.81 1.15
C ASN A 64 20.94 12.35 1.34
N PRO A 65 21.99 11.93 0.61
CA PRO A 65 22.54 10.58 0.72
C PRO A 65 22.97 10.18 2.15
N ASP A 66 23.39 11.14 2.96
CA ASP A 66 23.77 10.90 4.37
C ASP A 66 22.58 10.47 5.24
N HIS A 67 21.35 10.81 4.83
CA HIS A 67 20.13 10.36 5.50
C HIS A 67 19.66 8.99 5.02
N ALA A 68 20.28 8.39 4.00
CA ALA A 68 19.80 7.16 3.36
C ALA A 68 19.64 5.99 4.35
N ASP A 69 20.65 5.75 5.19
CA ASP A 69 20.60 4.62 6.14
C ASP A 69 19.58 4.85 7.27
N THR A 70 19.55 6.06 7.82
CA THR A 70 18.55 6.45 8.84
C THR A 70 17.13 6.32 8.29
N ASN A 71 16.88 6.83 7.09
CA ASN A 71 15.58 6.76 6.45
C ASN A 71 15.21 5.32 6.05
N LYS A 72 16.18 4.49 5.67
CA LYS A 72 15.96 3.06 5.42
C LYS A 72 15.47 2.34 6.67
N VAL A 73 16.00 2.67 7.85
CA VAL A 73 15.50 2.13 9.13
C VAL A 73 14.06 2.58 9.37
N LYS A 74 13.77 3.88 9.26
CA LYS A 74 12.41 4.42 9.41
C LYS A 74 11.42 3.79 8.44
N ILE A 75 11.77 3.65 7.16
CA ILE A 75 10.94 2.98 6.15
C ILE A 75 10.66 1.52 6.53
N LYS A 76 11.64 0.79 7.10
CA LYS A 76 11.40 -0.57 7.59
C LYS A 76 10.39 -0.61 8.73
N GLU A 77 10.42 0.34 9.65
CA GLU A 77 9.43 0.46 10.74
C GLU A 77 8.04 0.80 10.20
N LEU A 78 7.95 1.75 9.27
CA LEU A 78 6.69 2.07 8.59
C LEU A 78 6.13 0.86 7.84
N ASN A 79 6.98 0.04 7.20
CA ASN A 79 6.56 -1.21 6.57
C ASN A 79 6.00 -2.23 7.57
N LYS A 80 6.46 -2.24 8.83
CA LYS A 80 5.87 -3.08 9.88
C LYS A 80 4.47 -2.57 10.25
N LYS A 81 4.32 -1.26 10.45
CA LYS A 81 3.01 -0.62 10.71
C LYS A 81 2.01 -0.90 9.59
N VAL A 82 2.45 -0.85 8.32
CA VAL A 82 1.61 -1.25 7.18
C VAL A 82 1.08 -2.67 7.36
N LYS A 83 1.94 -3.62 7.72
CA LYS A 83 1.54 -5.03 7.90
C LYS A 83 0.57 -5.23 9.08
N GLU A 84 0.70 -4.45 10.14
CA GLU A 84 -0.18 -4.49 11.30
C GLU A 84 -1.61 -4.01 10.97
N VAL A 85 -1.75 -3.11 9.99
CA VAL A 85 -3.07 -2.64 9.51
C VAL A 85 -3.76 -3.68 8.63
N LEU A 86 -3.00 -4.58 8.00
CA LEU A 86 -3.54 -5.60 7.10
C LEU A 86 -4.05 -6.82 7.87
N THR A 87 -5.10 -7.44 7.34
CA THR A 87 -5.58 -8.72 7.87
C THR A 87 -4.63 -9.86 7.48
N PRO A 88 -4.63 -10.99 8.21
CA PRO A 88 -3.85 -12.17 7.83
C PRO A 88 -4.10 -12.62 6.40
N ALA A 89 -5.36 -12.60 5.94
CA ALA A 89 -5.71 -12.93 4.56
C ALA A 89 -5.10 -11.97 3.53
N GLN A 90 -5.10 -10.66 3.82
CA GLN A 90 -4.47 -9.65 2.95
C GLN A 90 -2.95 -9.80 2.93
N LEU A 91 -2.32 -10.21 4.04
CA LEU A 91 -0.89 -10.48 4.09
C LEU A 91 -0.49 -11.67 3.20
N GLU A 92 -1.28 -12.74 3.17
CA GLU A 92 -1.04 -13.87 2.27
C GLU A 92 -1.18 -13.47 0.80
N ILE A 93 -2.19 -12.66 0.45
CA ILE A 93 -2.33 -12.12 -0.91
C ILE A 93 -1.12 -11.25 -1.28
N GLN A 94 -0.64 -10.42 -0.33
CA GLN A 94 0.54 -9.58 -0.54
C GLN A 94 1.81 -10.42 -0.81
N LYS A 95 2.01 -11.53 -0.07
CA LYS A 95 3.14 -12.45 -0.26
C LYS A 95 3.06 -13.15 -1.61
N ALA A 96 1.90 -13.72 -1.96
CA ALA A 96 1.69 -14.39 -3.23
C ALA A 96 1.99 -13.47 -4.43
N LYS A 97 1.52 -12.21 -4.38
CA LYS A 97 1.84 -11.21 -5.41
C LYS A 97 3.31 -10.78 -5.44
N ALA A 98 4.04 -10.91 -4.33
CA ALA A 98 5.47 -10.64 -4.28
C ALA A 98 6.28 -11.80 -4.88
N GLU A 99 5.81 -13.03 -4.74
CA GLU A 99 6.38 -14.24 -5.35
C GLU A 99 6.12 -14.26 -6.86
N GLU A 100 4.90 -13.99 -7.30
CA GLU A 100 4.55 -13.87 -8.73
C GLU A 100 5.43 -12.83 -9.46
N LYS A 101 5.74 -11.70 -8.80
CA LYS A 101 6.62 -10.66 -9.36
C LYS A 101 8.10 -11.03 -9.39
N LYS A 102 8.52 -12.02 -8.59
CA LYS A 102 9.88 -12.56 -8.64
C LYS A 102 10.02 -13.59 -9.74
N GLU A 103 9.02 -14.46 -9.90
CA GLU A 103 9.00 -15.50 -10.94
C GLU A 103 8.79 -14.93 -12.35
N GLY A 104 7.96 -13.90 -12.52
CA GLY A 104 7.77 -13.23 -13.82
C GLY A 104 8.94 -12.35 -14.31
N LYS A 105 10.11 -12.46 -13.67
CA LYS A 105 11.36 -11.77 -14.05
C LYS A 105 12.47 -12.73 -14.48
N GLU A 106 12.21 -14.03 -14.52
CA GLU A 106 13.10 -15.02 -15.15
C GLU A 106 12.89 -15.11 -16.67
#